data_AF-A0A291PNH3-F1
#
_entry.id   AF-A0A291PNH3-F1
#
_cell.length_a   1.000
_cell.length_b   1.000
_cell.length_c   1.000
_cell.angle_alpha   90.00
_cell.angle_beta   90.00
_cell.angle_gamma   90.00
#
_symmetry.space_group_name_H-M   'P 1'
#
loop_
_entity.id
_entity.type
_entity.pdbx_description
1 polymer ?
#
loop_
_entity_poly.entity_id
_entity_poly.type
_entity_poly.pdbx_seq_one_letter_code
_entity_poly.pdbx_strand_id
1 'polypeptide(L)'
;MTKNKKIILIIWGLFISLSVIGLLILLLLSLESKQSQQSFNQPVEAKPIQSSSQQEQETYNAILNKIDKEVDKLTKPANRIEKINYPDGTLHFINEYDSKTGKMVKQKSYRTSGTLECINEYDSQKGFKFKSTNYYSDGKQISLIREFDSKTGHNFKTTYYNPDGTVKEEKTF
;
A
#
# COMPACT_ATOMS: atom_id res chain seq x y z
N MET A 1 63.58 -56.01 -7.39
CA MET A 1 62.50 -56.16 -6.39
C MET A 1 61.72 -54.83 -6.20
N THR A 2 61.19 -54.21 -7.27
CA THR A 2 60.61 -52.84 -7.22
C THR A 2 59.24 -52.69 -7.90
N LYS A 3 58.79 -53.68 -8.69
CA LYS A 3 57.53 -53.61 -9.45
C LYS A 3 56.30 -53.69 -8.53
N ASN A 4 56.36 -54.49 -7.47
CA ASN A 4 55.23 -54.75 -6.57
C ASN A 4 54.91 -53.54 -5.67
N LYS A 5 55.92 -52.73 -5.28
CA LYS A 5 55.72 -51.55 -4.43
C LYS A 5 54.97 -50.42 -5.14
N LYS A 6 55.22 -50.21 -6.44
CA LYS A 6 54.50 -49.21 -7.25
C LYS A 6 53.03 -49.56 -7.45
N ILE A 7 52.72 -50.85 -7.65
CA ILE A 7 51.34 -51.34 -7.80
C ILE A 7 50.57 -51.16 -6.49
N ILE A 8 51.19 -51.44 -5.34
CA ILE A 8 50.58 -51.23 -4.02
C ILE A 8 50.26 -49.74 -3.79
N LEU A 9 51.18 -48.82 -4.12
CA LEU A 9 50.93 -47.38 -3.96
C LEU A 9 49.76 -46.87 -4.81
N ILE A 10 49.59 -47.41 -6.03
CA ILE A 10 48.46 -47.03 -6.91
C ILE A 10 47.13 -47.53 -6.33
N ILE A 11 47.09 -48.75 -5.80
CA ILE A 11 45.88 -49.33 -5.19
C ILE A 11 45.48 -48.53 -3.93
N TRP A 12 46.44 -48.15 -3.09
CA TRP A 12 46.17 -47.34 -1.90
C TRP A 12 45.69 -45.91 -2.26
N GLY A 13 46.27 -45.30 -3.31
CA GLY A 13 45.80 -43.99 -3.80
C GLY A 13 44.35 -44.01 -4.31
N LEU A 14 43.96 -45.07 -5.04
CA LEU A 14 42.58 -45.24 -5.52
C LEU A 14 41.58 -45.44 -4.37
N PHE A 15 41.97 -46.20 -3.34
CA PHE A 15 41.11 -46.44 -2.18
C PHE A 15 40.86 -45.15 -1.37
N ILE A 16 41.90 -44.34 -1.18
CA ILE A 16 41.78 -43.05 -0.49
C ILE A 16 40.87 -42.09 -1.27
N SER A 17 41.02 -42.03 -2.60
CA SER A 17 40.18 -41.19 -3.46
C SER A 17 38.69 -41.57 -3.38
N LEU A 18 38.38 -42.87 -3.41
CA LEU A 18 37.00 -43.35 -3.29
C LEU A 18 36.39 -43.04 -1.92
N SER A 19 37.19 -43.15 -0.85
CA SER A 19 36.76 -42.84 0.52
C SER A 19 36.44 -41.35 0.71
N VAL A 20 37.27 -40.46 0.15
CA VAL A 20 37.05 -39.01 0.19
C VAL A 20 35.79 -38.60 -0.58
N ILE A 21 35.56 -39.20 -1.76
CA ILE A 21 34.35 -38.97 -2.56
C ILE A 21 33.10 -39.45 -1.80
N GLY A 22 33.16 -40.62 -1.16
CA GLY A 22 32.06 -41.15 -0.35
C GLY A 22 31.71 -40.22 0.83
N LEU A 23 32.72 -39.68 1.53
CA LEU A 23 32.53 -38.71 2.61
C LEU A 23 31.92 -37.39 2.11
N LEU A 24 32.32 -36.91 0.93
CA LEU A 24 31.74 -35.72 0.30
C LEU A 24 30.26 -35.92 -0.06
N ILE A 25 29.89 -37.09 -0.59
CA ILE A 25 28.49 -37.44 -0.87
C ILE A 25 27.68 -37.53 0.43
N LEU A 26 28.24 -38.13 1.49
CA LEU A 26 27.62 -38.18 2.82
C LEU A 26 27.43 -36.79 3.43
N LEU A 27 28.38 -35.87 3.21
CA LEU A 27 28.29 -34.49 3.67
C LEU A 27 27.23 -33.69 2.89
N LEU A 28 27.12 -33.91 1.58
CA LEU A 28 26.05 -33.36 0.73
C LEU A 28 24.67 -33.85 1.16
N LEU A 29 24.52 -35.16 1.44
CA LEU A 29 23.29 -35.74 1.95
C LEU A 29 22.93 -35.24 3.36
N SER A 30 23.94 -34.90 4.17
CA SER A 30 23.73 -34.30 5.50
C SER A 30 23.25 -32.84 5.43
N LEU A 31 23.68 -32.09 4.39
CA LEU A 31 23.20 -30.73 4.14
C LEU A 31 21.76 -30.69 3.64
N GLU A 32 21.29 -31.72 2.93
CA GLU A 32 19.89 -31.88 2.54
C GLU A 32 19.05 -32.47 3.69
N SER A 33 18.93 -31.76 4.82
CA SER A 33 17.85 -32.04 5.77
C SER A 33 17.32 -30.80 6.46
N LYS A 34 16.24 -30.26 5.89
CA LYS A 34 15.05 -29.78 6.62
C LYS A 34 13.95 -29.41 5.60
N GLN A 35 13.39 -30.42 4.95
CA GLN A 35 11.97 -30.37 4.61
C GLN A 35 11.26 -31.35 5.55
N SER A 36 10.47 -30.78 6.46
CA SER A 36 9.58 -31.52 7.35
C SER A 36 8.60 -32.35 6.52
N GLN A 37 8.64 -33.67 6.67
CA GLN A 37 7.54 -34.52 6.24
C GLN A 37 6.42 -34.38 7.28
N GLN A 38 5.37 -33.64 6.92
CA GLN A 38 4.09 -33.71 7.61
C GLN A 38 3.29 -34.88 7.02
N SER A 39 2.89 -35.79 7.90
CA SER A 39 2.11 -37.00 7.63
C SER A 39 0.94 -36.73 6.67
N PHE A 40 0.87 -37.51 5.57
CA PHE A 40 -0.24 -37.48 4.63
C PHE A 40 -1.29 -38.49 5.09
N ASN A 41 -2.40 -38.01 5.65
CA ASN A 41 -3.71 -38.66 5.63
C ASN A 41 -4.80 -37.67 6.08
N GLN A 42 -5.20 -36.77 5.18
CA GLN A 42 -6.58 -36.27 5.05
C GLN A 42 -6.70 -35.47 3.72
N PRO A 43 -7.85 -35.52 3.03
CA PRO A 43 -8.00 -34.95 1.70
C PRO A 43 -8.19 -33.44 1.81
N VAL A 44 -7.28 -32.66 1.21
CA VAL A 44 -7.46 -31.22 1.03
C VAL A 44 -7.43 -30.93 -0.46
N GLU A 45 -8.49 -30.29 -0.94
CA GLU A 45 -8.61 -29.73 -2.29
C GLU A 45 -7.30 -29.06 -2.71
N ALA A 46 -6.76 -29.51 -3.85
CA ALA A 46 -5.51 -29.00 -4.38
C ALA A 46 -5.69 -27.56 -4.87
N LYS A 47 -5.29 -26.59 -4.04
CA LYS A 47 -4.92 -25.25 -4.53
C LYS A 47 -3.62 -25.40 -5.34
N PRO A 48 -3.44 -24.71 -6.48
CA PRO A 48 -2.28 -24.92 -7.35
C PRO A 48 -1.00 -24.66 -6.57
N ILE A 49 -0.04 -25.59 -6.64
CA ILE A 49 1.30 -25.40 -6.07
C ILE A 49 1.99 -24.33 -6.91
N GLN A 50 1.94 -23.10 -6.43
CA GLN A 50 2.68 -21.97 -6.99
C GLN A 50 4.18 -22.26 -6.81
N SER A 51 4.95 -22.22 -7.90
CA SER A 51 6.38 -22.56 -7.84
C SER A 51 7.11 -21.62 -6.89
N SER A 52 8.19 -22.08 -6.23
CA SER A 52 8.97 -21.22 -5.31
C SER A 52 9.43 -19.93 -6.00
N SER A 53 9.74 -20.01 -7.30
CA SER A 53 10.08 -18.86 -8.14
C SER A 53 8.94 -17.84 -8.30
N GLN A 54 7.69 -18.29 -8.39
CA GLN A 54 6.53 -17.39 -8.44
C GLN A 54 6.29 -16.72 -7.08
N GLN A 55 6.47 -17.45 -5.98
CA GLN A 55 6.35 -16.89 -4.62
C GLN A 55 7.45 -15.86 -4.34
N GLU A 56 8.69 -16.13 -4.77
CA GLU A 56 9.81 -15.17 -4.68
C GLU A 56 9.52 -13.91 -5.50
N GLN A 57 8.98 -14.05 -6.72
CA GLN A 57 8.65 -12.91 -7.57
C GLN A 57 7.51 -12.05 -7.00
N GLU A 58 6.48 -12.67 -6.44
CA GLU A 58 5.40 -11.96 -5.73
C GLU A 58 5.93 -11.22 -4.51
N THR A 59 6.80 -11.87 -3.74
CA THR A 59 7.46 -11.27 -2.56
C THR A 59 8.28 -10.05 -2.98
N TYR A 60 9.05 -10.16 -4.06
CA TYR A 60 9.82 -9.05 -4.63
C TYR A 60 8.90 -7.89 -5.05
N ASN A 61 7.83 -8.16 -5.81
CA ASN A 61 6.88 -7.14 -6.24
C ASN A 61 6.16 -6.46 -5.06
N ALA A 62 5.83 -7.22 -4.01
CA ALA A 62 5.24 -6.67 -2.79
C ALA A 62 6.21 -5.74 -2.04
N ILE A 63 7.49 -6.11 -1.97
CA ILE A 63 8.54 -5.29 -1.36
C ILE A 63 8.73 -4.00 -2.16
N LEU A 64 8.84 -4.06 -3.49
CA LEU A 64 8.94 -2.87 -4.35
C LEU A 64 7.76 -1.93 -4.13
N ASN A 65 6.53 -2.44 -4.21
CA ASN A 65 5.32 -1.64 -3.98
C ASN A 65 5.29 -0.99 -2.58
N LYS A 66 5.84 -1.66 -1.57
CA LYS A 66 5.95 -1.10 -0.22
C LYS A 66 7.00 0.00 -0.18
N ILE A 67 8.17 -0.21 -0.79
CA ILE A 67 9.24 0.79 -0.89
C ILE A 67 8.71 2.04 -1.61
N ASP A 68 8.06 1.89 -2.76
CA ASP A 68 7.48 3.02 -3.50
C ASP A 68 6.48 3.81 -2.66
N LYS A 69 5.60 3.13 -1.90
CA LYS A 69 4.66 3.78 -0.98
C LYS A 69 5.35 4.52 0.17
N GLU A 70 6.40 3.95 0.75
CA GLU A 70 7.15 4.59 1.83
C GLU A 70 7.99 5.77 1.33
N VAL A 71 8.67 5.62 0.19
CA VAL A 71 9.39 6.70 -0.49
C VAL A 71 8.42 7.83 -0.83
N ASP A 72 7.23 7.53 -1.34
CA ASP A 72 6.19 8.51 -1.61
C ASP A 72 5.72 9.28 -0.38
N LYS A 73 5.63 8.63 0.79
CA LYS A 73 5.31 9.32 2.05
C LYS A 73 6.44 10.24 2.48
N LEU A 74 7.70 9.81 2.31
CA LEU A 74 8.89 10.55 2.75
C LEU A 74 9.27 11.70 1.80
N THR A 75 8.97 11.56 0.52
CA THR A 75 9.34 12.54 -0.52
C THR A 75 8.17 13.36 -1.02
N LYS A 76 6.95 13.15 -0.50
CA LYS A 76 5.77 13.93 -0.88
C LYS A 76 6.09 15.42 -0.68
N PRO A 77 6.21 16.20 -1.77
CA PRO A 77 6.40 17.63 -1.61
C PRO A 77 5.19 18.18 -0.87
N ALA A 78 5.39 19.15 0.00
CA ALA A 78 4.27 19.77 0.70
C ALA A 78 3.24 20.27 -0.32
N ASN A 79 1.95 19.97 -0.08
CA ASN A 79 0.89 20.45 -0.94
C ASN A 79 0.94 21.97 -1.06
N ARG A 80 0.71 22.48 -2.26
CA ARG A 80 0.68 23.93 -2.49
C ARG A 80 -0.60 24.48 -1.89
N ILE A 81 -0.47 25.52 -1.06
CA ILE A 81 -1.60 26.24 -0.48
C ILE A 81 -1.77 27.60 -1.16
N GLU A 82 -2.99 27.91 -1.56
CA GLU A 82 -3.37 29.20 -2.14
C GLU A 82 -4.50 29.80 -1.31
N LYS A 83 -4.38 31.09 -0.97
CA LYS A 83 -5.41 31.85 -0.27
C LYS A 83 -5.99 32.88 -1.23
N ILE A 84 -7.31 32.92 -1.30
CA ILE A 84 -8.06 33.86 -2.14
C ILE A 84 -8.92 34.70 -1.22
N ASN A 85 -8.86 36.02 -1.36
CA ASN A 85 -9.64 36.96 -0.57
C ASN A 85 -10.73 37.63 -1.44
N TYR A 86 -11.79 38.11 -0.80
CA TYR A 86 -12.73 39.05 -1.39
C TYR A 86 -12.05 40.41 -1.66
N PRO A 87 -12.66 41.31 -2.47
CA PRO A 87 -12.12 42.64 -2.73
C PRO A 87 -11.89 43.50 -1.48
N ASP A 88 -12.64 43.24 -0.40
CA ASP A 88 -12.47 43.91 0.90
C ASP A 88 -11.30 43.35 1.74
N GLY A 89 -10.58 42.35 1.22
CA GLY A 89 -9.45 41.69 1.88
C GLY A 89 -9.84 40.51 2.77
N THR A 90 -11.13 40.24 2.98
CA THR A 90 -11.60 39.12 3.80
C THR A 90 -11.32 37.78 3.12
N LEU A 91 -10.87 36.77 3.88
CA LEU A 91 -10.57 35.44 3.33
C LEU A 91 -11.83 34.79 2.73
N HIS A 92 -11.75 34.36 1.47
CA HIS A 92 -12.82 33.68 0.75
C HIS A 92 -12.53 32.17 0.65
N PHE A 93 -11.35 31.81 0.13
CA PHE A 93 -10.95 30.41 -0.04
C PHE A 93 -9.55 30.11 0.47
N ILE A 94 -9.36 28.90 0.96
CA ILE A 94 -8.05 28.25 1.04
C ILE A 94 -8.12 27.00 0.17
N ASN A 95 -7.34 26.98 -0.91
CA ASN A 95 -7.20 25.84 -1.80
C ASN A 95 -5.90 25.10 -1.48
N GLU A 96 -5.97 23.78 -1.44
CA GLU A 96 -4.83 22.88 -1.30
C GLU A 96 -4.72 22.04 -2.57
N TYR A 97 -3.54 22.03 -3.16
CA TYR A 97 -3.24 21.30 -4.39
C TYR A 97 -2.20 20.21 -4.11
N ASP A 98 -2.49 19.01 -4.62
CA ASP A 98 -1.54 17.91 -4.59
C ASP A 98 -0.27 18.31 -5.35
N SER A 99 0.86 18.18 -4.67
CA SER A 99 2.14 18.64 -5.19
C SER A 99 2.67 17.84 -6.37
N LYS A 100 2.19 16.61 -6.58
CA LYS A 100 2.61 15.73 -7.67
C LYS A 100 1.80 15.97 -8.93
N THR A 101 0.49 16.07 -8.78
CA THR A 101 -0.48 16.17 -9.89
C THR A 101 -0.86 17.61 -10.21
N GLY A 102 -0.64 18.55 -9.28
CA GLY A 102 -1.09 19.94 -9.38
C GLY A 102 -2.61 20.11 -9.24
N LYS A 103 -3.36 19.02 -9.03
CA LYS A 103 -4.83 19.06 -8.90
C LYS A 103 -5.25 19.46 -7.50
N MET A 104 -6.37 20.16 -7.40
CA MET A 104 -6.95 20.53 -6.10
C MET A 104 -7.36 19.26 -5.35
N VAL A 105 -7.04 19.19 -4.06
CA VAL A 105 -7.41 18.08 -3.17
C VAL A 105 -8.31 18.52 -2.02
N LYS A 106 -8.24 19.79 -1.65
CA LYS A 106 -9.11 20.37 -0.63
C LYS A 106 -9.38 21.83 -0.91
N GLN A 107 -10.59 22.26 -0.60
CA GLN A 107 -10.95 23.66 -0.57
C GLN A 107 -11.73 23.94 0.71
N LYS A 108 -11.30 24.97 1.45
CA LYS A 108 -12.09 25.57 2.53
C LYS A 108 -12.68 26.88 2.03
N SER A 109 -13.96 27.07 2.22
CA SER A 109 -14.69 28.29 1.86
C SER A 109 -15.18 28.99 3.11
N TYR A 110 -15.14 30.32 3.07
CA TYR A 110 -15.45 31.18 4.21
C TYR A 110 -16.48 32.22 3.79
N ARG A 111 -17.42 32.50 4.70
CA ARG A 111 -18.36 33.61 4.59
C ARG A 111 -17.61 34.93 4.71
N THR A 112 -18.24 36.03 4.29
CA THR A 112 -17.70 37.39 4.51
C THR A 112 -17.52 37.75 5.99
N SER A 113 -18.14 37.01 6.92
CA SER A 113 -17.88 37.11 8.36
C SER A 113 -16.56 36.45 8.81
N GLY A 114 -15.85 35.76 7.90
CA GLY A 114 -14.69 34.93 8.22
C GLY A 114 -15.04 33.52 8.75
N THR A 115 -16.32 33.20 8.85
CA THR A 115 -16.81 31.92 9.36
C THR A 115 -16.69 30.82 8.31
N LEU A 116 -16.24 29.61 8.70
CA LEU A 116 -16.14 28.46 7.80
C LEU A 116 -17.53 28.06 7.29
N GLU A 117 -17.69 27.99 5.97
CA GLU A 117 -18.94 27.64 5.33
C GLU A 117 -18.94 26.18 4.88
N CYS A 118 -17.91 25.77 4.14
CA CYS A 118 -17.84 24.43 3.57
C CYS A 118 -16.39 23.99 3.35
N ILE A 119 -16.16 22.69 3.51
CA ILE A 119 -14.94 21.99 3.10
C ILE A 119 -15.29 21.01 1.98
N ASN A 120 -14.64 21.15 0.83
CA ASN A 120 -14.74 20.21 -0.28
C ASN A 120 -13.45 19.39 -0.38
N GLU A 121 -13.56 18.08 -0.63
CA GLU A 121 -12.44 17.16 -0.81
C GLU A 121 -12.52 16.52 -2.20
N TYR A 122 -11.37 16.41 -2.85
CA TYR A 122 -11.26 16.04 -4.26
C TYR A 122 -10.23 14.92 -4.45
N ASP A 123 -10.50 14.04 -5.42
CA ASP A 123 -9.58 12.98 -5.84
C ASP A 123 -8.37 13.61 -6.55
N SER A 124 -7.15 13.38 -6.05
CA SER A 124 -5.94 14.01 -6.60
C SER A 124 -5.58 13.54 -8.01
N GLN A 125 -6.09 12.38 -8.45
CA GLN A 125 -5.79 11.83 -9.76
C GLN A 125 -6.79 12.32 -10.81
N LYS A 126 -8.08 12.37 -10.46
CA LYS A 126 -9.16 12.74 -11.38
C LYS A 126 -9.55 14.21 -11.28
N GLY A 127 -9.52 14.77 -10.08
CA GLY A 127 -9.98 16.12 -9.77
C GLY A 127 -11.48 16.19 -9.44
N PHE A 128 -12.18 15.05 -9.36
CA PHE A 128 -13.58 15.03 -8.98
C PHE A 128 -13.74 15.17 -7.47
N LYS A 129 -14.71 15.98 -7.06
CA LYS A 129 -15.14 16.10 -5.67
C LYS A 129 -15.74 14.76 -5.24
N PHE A 130 -15.30 14.22 -4.11
CA PHE A 130 -15.87 12.99 -3.53
C PHE A 130 -16.58 13.26 -2.19
N LYS A 131 -16.31 14.40 -1.54
CA LYS A 131 -16.97 14.79 -0.30
C LYS A 131 -17.13 16.30 -0.17
N SER A 132 -18.24 16.71 0.45
CA SER A 132 -18.50 18.10 0.84
C SER A 132 -19.10 18.14 2.23
N THR A 133 -18.46 18.85 3.16
CA THR A 133 -18.93 19.06 4.54
C THR A 133 -19.31 20.52 4.68
N ASN A 134 -20.59 20.79 4.94
CA ASN A 134 -21.12 22.14 5.08
C ASN A 134 -21.42 22.39 6.55
N TYR A 135 -21.25 23.64 6.98
CA TYR A 135 -21.42 24.06 8.37
C TYR A 135 -22.63 24.98 8.51
N TYR A 136 -23.17 25.03 9.72
CA TYR A 136 -24.13 26.06 10.11
C TYR A 136 -23.51 27.46 10.07
N SER A 137 -24.33 28.50 10.25
CA SER A 137 -23.88 29.89 10.19
C SER A 137 -22.82 30.24 11.25
N ASP A 138 -22.72 29.47 12.33
CA ASP A 138 -21.65 29.58 13.35
C ASP A 138 -20.30 29.02 12.90
N GLY A 139 -20.26 28.21 11.82
CA GLY A 139 -19.06 27.56 11.28
C GLY A 139 -18.46 26.47 12.18
N LYS A 140 -19.18 26.04 13.21
CA LYS A 140 -18.72 25.04 14.19
C LYS A 140 -19.43 23.72 13.98
N GLN A 141 -20.76 23.76 13.89
CA GLN A 141 -21.57 22.57 13.74
C GLN A 141 -21.73 22.21 12.25
N ILE A 142 -21.65 20.94 11.92
CA ILE A 142 -21.93 20.45 10.56
C ILE A 142 -23.43 20.52 10.32
N SER A 143 -23.84 21.06 9.18
CA SER A 143 -25.24 21.11 8.75
C SER A 143 -25.58 19.94 7.82
N LEU A 144 -24.68 19.60 6.90
CA LEU A 144 -24.82 18.43 6.03
C LEU A 144 -23.46 17.93 5.51
N ILE A 145 -23.42 16.65 5.16
CA ILE A 145 -22.34 16.01 4.40
C ILE A 145 -22.93 15.44 3.12
N ARG A 146 -22.26 15.69 1.99
CA ARG A 146 -22.56 15.06 0.69
C ARG A 146 -21.40 14.18 0.28
N GLU A 147 -21.71 12.97 -0.17
CA GLU A 147 -20.76 12.01 -0.72
C GLU A 147 -21.02 11.84 -2.22
N PHE A 148 -19.93 11.80 -2.99
CA PHE A 148 -19.97 11.79 -4.43
C PHE A 148 -19.12 10.64 -4.96
N ASP A 149 -19.56 10.02 -6.05
CA ASP A 149 -18.80 8.98 -6.72
C ASP A 149 -17.53 9.60 -7.32
N SER A 150 -16.36 9.07 -6.96
CA SER A 150 -15.08 9.64 -7.37
C SER A 150 -14.74 9.43 -8.84
N LYS A 151 -15.55 8.69 -9.60
CA LYS A 151 -15.37 8.45 -11.05
C LYS A 151 -16.24 9.39 -11.89
N THR A 152 -17.45 9.70 -11.43
CA THR A 152 -18.46 10.46 -12.16
C THR A 152 -18.68 11.86 -11.59
N GLY A 153 -18.33 12.08 -10.31
CA GLY A 153 -18.62 13.31 -9.57
C GLY A 153 -20.09 13.46 -9.16
N HIS A 154 -20.93 12.45 -9.39
CA HIS A 154 -22.35 12.49 -9.04
C HIS A 154 -22.56 12.26 -7.54
N ASN A 155 -23.45 13.03 -6.95
CA ASN A 155 -23.86 12.84 -5.56
C ASN A 155 -24.72 11.57 -5.47
N PHE A 156 -24.35 10.64 -4.60
CA PHE A 156 -25.14 9.44 -4.34
C PHE A 156 -25.70 9.40 -2.92
N LYS A 157 -25.17 10.24 -2.00
CA LYS A 157 -25.63 10.29 -0.62
C LYS A 157 -25.51 11.68 -0.01
N THR A 158 -26.50 12.07 0.78
CA THR A 158 -26.49 13.28 1.61
C THR A 158 -27.01 12.97 3.01
N THR A 159 -26.25 13.34 4.04
CA THR A 159 -26.65 13.23 5.45
C THR A 159 -26.79 14.63 6.03
N TYR A 160 -27.95 14.93 6.59
CA TYR A 160 -28.26 16.18 7.27
C TYR A 160 -28.13 16.00 8.77
N TYR A 161 -27.65 17.03 9.47
CA TYR A 161 -27.40 16.98 10.91
C TYR A 161 -28.21 18.06 11.62
N ASN A 162 -28.66 17.77 12.83
CA ASN A 162 -29.19 18.77 13.76
C ASN A 162 -28.04 19.59 14.36
N PRO A 163 -28.31 20.77 14.96
CA PRO A 163 -27.30 21.56 15.64
C PRO A 163 -26.59 20.84 16.81
N ASP A 164 -27.21 19.83 17.41
CA ASP A 164 -26.57 19.00 18.45
C ASP A 164 -25.62 17.93 17.89
N GLY A 165 -25.49 17.84 16.56
CA GLY A 165 -24.64 16.88 15.86
C GLY A 165 -25.31 15.52 15.59
N THR A 166 -26.55 15.32 16.02
CA THR A 166 -27.31 14.10 15.69
C THR A 166 -27.72 14.09 14.22
N VAL A 167 -27.82 12.90 13.62
CA VAL A 167 -28.32 12.76 12.24
C VAL A 167 -29.80 13.10 12.21
N LYS A 168 -30.16 14.08 11.39
CA LYS A 168 -31.54 14.49 11.15
C LYS A 168 -32.20 13.64 10.06
N GLU A 169 -31.49 13.44 8.96
CA GLU A 169 -32.02 12.77 7.77
C GLU A 169 -30.87 12.24 6.91
N GLU A 170 -31.07 11.11 6.25
CA GLU A 170 -30.16 10.59 5.23
C GLU A 170 -30.94 10.34 3.92
N LYS A 171 -30.37 10.76 2.79
CA LYS A 171 -30.89 10.55 1.45
C LYS A 171 -29.86 9.87 0.57
N THR A 172 -30.30 8.88 -0.19
CA THR A 172 -29.52 8.18 -1.21
C THR A 172 -30.20 8.35 -2.56
N PHE A 173 -29.42 8.49 -3.63
CA PHE A 173 -29.90 8.81 -4.99
C PHE A 173 -29.47 7.74 -6.01
#